data_AF-A0A098THF5-F1
#
_entry.id   AF-A0A098THF5-F1
#
_cell.length_a   1.000
_cell.length_b   1.000
_cell.length_c   1.000
_cell.angle_alpha   90.00
_cell.angle_beta   90.00
_cell.angle_gamma   90.00
#
_symmetry.space_group_name_H-M   'P 1'
#
loop_
_entity.id
_entity.type
_entity.pdbx_description
1 polymer ?
#
loop_
_entity_poly.entity_id
_entity_poly.type
_entity_poly.pdbx_seq_one_letter_code
_entity_poly.pdbx_strand_id
1 'polypeptide(L)'
;MNLADCYQLLELKVGASFADIKASYRRLARQYHPDVNQNDHQAKEKFIALAEAYQYLLRFAQPSETPMPGSSKQPAVSTPHRPPTKVRVTTQAKPTTAEQANLSALENQLKQSSYQQLQYLLKSQRFPRAIALIEGLAQRLPQDPEVRQWQAITYQRLGRYLVSQRQLDKARIYLKKALRTDPHNRSLWAEVEQDFRRIEQVY
;
A
#
# COMPACT_ATOMS: atom_id res chain seq x y z
N MET A 1 -27.71 4.73 -11.50
CA MET A 1 -27.23 6.07 -11.09
C MET A 1 -26.89 6.89 -12.32
N ASN A 2 -27.39 8.13 -12.41
CA ASN A 2 -26.91 9.10 -13.39
C ASN A 2 -25.76 9.93 -12.81
N LEU A 3 -24.88 10.46 -13.68
CA LEU A 3 -23.74 11.29 -13.28
C LEU A 3 -24.19 12.51 -12.45
N ALA A 4 -25.27 13.19 -12.88
CA ALA A 4 -25.81 14.37 -12.22
C ALA A 4 -26.30 14.07 -10.79
N ASP A 5 -26.98 12.94 -10.60
CA ASP A 5 -27.41 12.48 -9.27
C ASP A 5 -26.24 12.19 -8.36
N CYS A 6 -25.14 11.61 -8.88
CA CYS A 6 -23.94 11.36 -8.09
C CYS A 6 -23.29 12.66 -7.60
N TYR A 7 -23.18 13.68 -8.47
CA TYR A 7 -22.69 15.01 -8.07
C TYR A 7 -23.59 15.65 -7.01
N GLN A 8 -24.90 15.57 -7.20
CA GLN A 8 -25.88 16.15 -6.28
C GLN A 8 -25.87 15.44 -4.92
N LEU A 9 -25.70 14.12 -4.89
CA LEU A 9 -25.57 13.34 -3.66
C LEU A 9 -24.30 13.70 -2.88
N LEU A 10 -23.23 14.03 -3.59
CA LEU A 10 -21.97 14.54 -3.02
C LEU A 10 -22.00 16.04 -2.75
N GLU A 11 -23.15 16.72 -2.88
CA GLU A 11 -23.30 18.17 -2.71
C GLU A 11 -22.36 19.00 -3.60
N LEU A 12 -22.09 18.50 -4.81
CA LEU A 12 -21.20 19.11 -5.79
C LEU A 12 -21.96 19.55 -7.03
N LYS A 13 -21.39 20.54 -7.72
CA LYS A 13 -21.86 20.91 -9.06
C LYS A 13 -21.42 19.86 -10.07
N VAL A 14 -22.26 19.67 -11.09
CA VAL A 14 -21.92 18.80 -12.23
C VAL A 14 -20.64 19.32 -12.88
N GLY A 15 -19.64 18.44 -13.03
CA GLY A 15 -18.32 18.82 -13.54
C GLY A 15 -17.32 19.30 -12.48
N ALA A 16 -17.60 19.11 -11.19
CA ALA A 16 -16.62 19.36 -10.12
C ALA A 16 -15.33 18.53 -10.30
N SER A 17 -14.20 19.10 -9.89
CA SER A 17 -12.89 18.47 -10.04
C SER A 17 -12.75 17.23 -9.15
N PHE A 18 -11.84 16.33 -9.51
CA PHE A 18 -11.55 15.16 -8.68
C PHE A 18 -11.14 15.53 -7.24
N ALA A 19 -10.45 16.66 -7.07
CA ALA A 19 -10.10 17.20 -5.77
C ALA A 19 -11.36 17.55 -4.95
N ASP A 20 -12.36 18.17 -5.57
CA ASP A 20 -13.63 18.55 -4.94
C ASP A 20 -14.49 17.32 -4.61
N ILE A 21 -14.54 16.35 -5.52
CA ILE A 21 -15.21 15.06 -5.34
C ILE A 21 -14.65 14.35 -4.11
N LYS A 22 -13.33 14.28 -3.98
CA LYS A 22 -12.65 13.66 -2.84
C LYS A 22 -12.86 14.47 -1.56
N ALA A 23 -12.82 15.79 -1.62
CA ALA A 23 -13.02 16.66 -0.46
C ALA A 23 -14.44 16.52 0.11
N SER A 24 -15.46 16.55 -0.76
CA SER A 24 -16.86 16.45 -0.35
C SER A 24 -17.20 15.06 0.18
N TYR A 25 -16.76 14.00 -0.51
CA TYR A 25 -16.92 12.62 -0.03
C TYR A 25 -16.37 12.45 1.39
N ARG A 26 -15.17 12.95 1.66
CA ARG A 26 -14.56 12.87 3.00
C ARG A 26 -15.34 13.63 4.07
N ARG A 27 -15.94 14.77 3.71
CA ARG A 27 -16.79 15.56 4.63
C ARG A 27 -18.05 14.77 4.99
N LEU A 28 -18.76 14.28 3.98
CA LEU A 28 -20.03 13.58 4.14
C LEU A 28 -19.84 12.19 4.77
N ALA A 29 -18.77 11.47 4.42
CA ALA A 29 -18.45 10.17 4.99
C ALA A 29 -18.17 10.23 6.50
N ARG A 30 -17.60 11.33 7.00
CA ARG A 30 -17.42 11.55 8.45
C ARG A 30 -18.74 11.87 9.15
N GLN A 31 -19.61 12.63 8.48
CA GLN A 31 -20.91 13.01 9.01
C GLN A 31 -21.87 11.83 9.13
N TYR A 32 -21.83 10.92 8.15
CA TYR A 32 -22.70 9.73 8.08
C TYR A 32 -21.97 8.43 8.45
N HIS A 33 -20.81 8.50 9.12
CA HIS A 33 -20.03 7.32 9.42
C HIS A 33 -20.80 6.37 10.36
N PRO A 34 -20.80 5.05 10.12
CA PRO A 34 -21.53 4.10 10.96
C PRO A 34 -20.99 4.04 12.39
N ASP A 35 -19.75 4.44 12.63
CA ASP A 35 -19.15 4.48 13.98
C ASP A 35 -19.71 5.60 14.87
N VAL A 36 -20.08 6.75 14.29
CA VAL A 36 -20.74 7.84 15.05
C VAL A 36 -22.27 7.76 15.00
N ASN A 37 -22.83 7.07 14.01
CA ASN A 37 -24.28 6.92 13.82
C ASN A 37 -24.73 5.45 13.87
N GLN A 38 -24.28 4.70 14.89
CA GLN A 38 -24.51 3.25 14.99
C GLN A 38 -26.01 2.84 15.04
N ASN A 39 -26.91 3.74 15.45
CA ASN A 39 -28.35 3.48 15.55
C ASN A 39 -29.20 4.14 14.44
N ASP A 40 -28.57 4.80 13.48
CA ASP A 40 -29.30 5.52 12.42
C ASP A 40 -29.21 4.76 11.09
N HIS A 41 -30.30 4.04 10.77
CA HIS A 41 -30.45 3.32 9.52
C HIS A 41 -30.37 4.25 8.30
N GLN A 42 -30.87 5.49 8.41
CA GLN A 42 -30.80 6.46 7.31
C GLN A 42 -29.37 6.93 7.07
N ALA A 43 -28.58 7.11 8.13
CA ALA A 43 -27.16 7.45 7.99
C ALA A 43 -26.37 6.35 7.26
N LYS A 44 -26.67 5.08 7.56
CA LYS A 44 -26.08 3.93 6.88
C LYS A 44 -26.44 3.89 5.39
N GLU A 45 -27.72 4.08 5.05
CA GLU A 45 -28.16 4.13 3.65
C GLU A 45 -27.49 5.28 2.88
N LYS A 46 -27.41 6.47 3.49
CA LYS A 46 -26.70 7.61 2.90
C LYS A 46 -25.22 7.35 2.71
N PHE A 47 -24.56 6.70 3.67
CA PHE A 47 -23.15 6.36 3.57
C PHE A 47 -22.87 5.41 2.38
N ILE A 48 -23.72 4.39 2.21
CA ILE A 48 -23.63 3.44 1.09
C ILE A 48 -23.81 4.19 -0.25
N ALA A 49 -24.85 5.03 -0.33
CA ALA A 49 -25.13 5.81 -1.54
C ALA A 49 -23.99 6.79 -1.89
N LEU A 50 -23.39 7.45 -0.89
CA LEU A 50 -22.23 8.33 -1.05
C LEU A 50 -21.00 7.57 -1.58
N ALA A 51 -20.77 6.36 -1.08
CA ALA A 51 -19.66 5.52 -1.53
C ALA A 51 -19.85 5.06 -2.98
N GLU A 52 -21.08 4.68 -3.35
CA GLU A 52 -21.42 4.26 -4.70
C GLU A 52 -21.30 5.44 -5.70
N ALA A 53 -21.79 6.62 -5.33
CA ALA A 53 -21.65 7.83 -6.13
C ALA A 53 -20.17 8.23 -6.33
N TYR A 54 -19.34 8.14 -5.29
CA TYR A 54 -17.92 8.42 -5.39
C TYR A 54 -17.19 7.44 -6.33
N GLN A 55 -17.47 6.14 -6.23
CA GLN A 55 -16.90 5.13 -7.14
C GLN A 55 -17.36 5.33 -8.59
N TYR A 56 -18.63 5.67 -8.79
CA TYR A 56 -19.18 5.95 -10.10
C TYR A 56 -18.48 7.18 -10.72
N LEU A 57 -18.39 8.30 -9.99
CA LEU A 57 -17.68 9.48 -10.46
C LEU A 57 -16.20 9.22 -10.74
N LEU A 58 -15.51 8.42 -9.93
CA LEU A 58 -14.11 8.05 -10.18
C LEU A 58 -13.92 7.26 -11.49
N ARG A 59 -14.93 6.50 -11.92
CA ARG A 59 -14.88 5.71 -13.15
C ARG A 59 -15.13 6.54 -14.41
N PHE A 60 -15.92 7.60 -14.31
CA PHE A 60 -16.34 8.43 -15.44
C PHE A 60 -15.64 9.80 -15.52
N ALA A 61 -15.13 10.32 -14.40
CA ALA A 61 -14.28 11.50 -14.38
C ALA A 61 -12.88 11.10 -14.89
N GLN A 62 -12.66 11.24 -16.19
CA GLN A 62 -11.36 11.07 -16.81
C GLN A 62 -10.36 12.07 -16.18
N PRO A 63 -9.14 11.66 -15.81
CA PRO A 63 -8.08 12.57 -15.41
C PRO A 63 -7.53 13.27 -16.66
N SER A 64 -8.30 14.17 -17.25
CA SER A 64 -7.78 15.10 -18.26
C SER A 64 -6.95 16.16 -17.56
N GLU A 65 -5.63 15.91 -17.57
CA GLU A 65 -4.53 16.89 -17.50
C GLU A 65 -4.25 17.58 -16.16
N THR A 66 -3.09 17.25 -15.59
CA THR A 66 -2.20 18.24 -14.97
C THR A 66 -0.97 18.34 -15.87
N PRO A 67 -0.37 19.53 -16.10
CA PRO A 67 0.00 20.46 -15.02
C PRO A 67 -0.21 21.95 -15.33
N MET A 68 -0.42 22.77 -14.30
CA MET A 68 0.37 23.99 -14.08
C MET A 68 0.11 24.60 -12.67
N PRO A 69 1.17 24.98 -11.94
CA PRO A 69 1.12 25.93 -10.84
C PRO A 69 1.32 27.37 -11.37
N GLY A 70 0.49 28.33 -10.98
CA GLY A 70 0.84 29.75 -11.15
C GLY A 70 -0.31 30.76 -11.27
N SER A 71 -0.62 31.45 -10.17
CA SER A 71 -0.80 32.92 -10.06
C SER A 71 -1.32 33.24 -8.66
N SER A 72 -0.46 33.60 -7.71
CA SER A 72 0.09 34.95 -7.48
C SER A 72 -0.86 35.86 -6.68
N LYS A 73 -0.59 35.95 -5.38
CA LYS A 73 -0.53 37.25 -4.68
C LYS A 73 0.41 37.16 -3.47
N GLN A 74 1.61 37.73 -3.64
CA GLN A 74 2.53 38.20 -2.58
C GLN A 74 2.08 39.61 -2.10
N PRO A 75 2.63 40.24 -1.03
CA PRO A 75 4.02 40.17 -0.47
C PRO A 75 4.05 40.12 1.10
N ALA A 76 5.15 40.08 1.88
CA ALA A 76 6.53 40.57 1.77
C ALA A 76 7.45 39.98 2.88
N VAL A 77 8.76 40.31 2.81
CA VAL A 77 9.82 40.38 3.85
C VAL A 77 10.93 39.30 3.84
N SER A 78 11.98 39.63 3.08
CA SER A 78 13.42 39.73 3.41
C SER A 78 14.04 38.91 4.56
N THR A 79 14.98 37.98 4.27
CA THR A 79 16.46 38.13 4.39
C THR A 79 17.19 36.76 4.30
N PRO A 80 18.46 36.70 3.81
CA PRO A 80 19.25 35.46 3.68
C PRO A 80 20.32 35.32 4.79
N HIS A 81 20.70 34.10 5.23
CA HIS A 81 22.08 33.73 5.66
C HIS A 81 22.22 32.21 6.00
N ARG A 82 23.46 31.70 5.81
CA ARG A 82 23.98 30.31 5.87
C ARG A 82 24.02 29.69 7.31
N PRO A 83 24.36 28.38 7.48
CA PRO A 83 24.23 27.60 8.73
C PRO A 83 25.46 27.70 9.65
N PRO A 84 25.38 27.23 10.92
CA PRO A 84 25.90 25.89 11.24
C PRO A 84 25.15 25.09 12.33
N THR A 85 25.45 23.79 12.31
CA THR A 85 25.31 22.65 13.25
C THR A 85 25.01 22.90 14.75
N LYS A 86 23.99 22.22 15.32
CA LYS A 86 24.08 21.26 16.47
C LYS A 86 22.70 20.77 16.97
N VAL A 87 22.53 19.44 16.92
CA VAL A 87 21.82 18.48 17.80
C VAL A 87 20.61 18.96 18.63
N ARG A 88 19.43 18.33 18.40
CA ARG A 88 18.45 18.01 19.46
C ARG A 88 17.60 16.79 19.08
N VAL A 89 17.75 15.72 19.83
CA VAL A 89 16.79 14.60 19.92
C VAL A 89 15.52 15.16 20.56
N THR A 90 14.35 14.99 19.92
CA THR A 90 13.01 15.04 20.54
C THR A 90 11.93 14.63 19.53
N THR A 91 11.37 13.44 19.79
CA THR A 91 9.98 12.98 19.58
C THR A 91 9.27 13.17 18.23
N GLN A 92 9.00 12.01 17.61
CA GLN A 92 7.71 11.57 17.07
C GLN A 92 6.70 12.68 16.70
N ALA A 93 6.68 13.06 15.41
CA ALA A 93 5.49 13.65 14.79
C ALA A 93 4.63 12.52 14.23
N LYS A 94 3.59 12.16 14.99
CA LYS A 94 2.54 11.21 14.61
C LYS A 94 1.64 11.89 13.55
N PRO A 95 1.49 11.36 12.33
CA PRO A 95 0.51 11.88 11.39
C PRO A 95 -0.91 11.55 11.85
N THR A 96 -1.84 12.40 11.47
CA THR A 96 -3.21 12.55 11.98
C THR A 96 -4.12 11.34 11.69
N THR A 97 -4.77 10.85 12.74
CA THR A 97 -5.55 9.59 12.85
C THR A 97 -6.69 9.39 11.83
N ALA A 98 -7.25 10.45 11.23
CA ALA A 98 -8.40 10.33 10.30
C ALA A 98 -8.02 10.25 8.81
N GLU A 99 -6.79 10.61 8.44
CA GLU A 99 -6.28 10.47 7.06
C GLU A 99 -5.58 9.11 6.88
N GLN A 100 -4.92 8.63 7.94
CA GLN A 100 -4.28 7.31 8.00
C GLN A 100 -5.26 6.15 7.83
N ALA A 101 -6.52 6.26 8.30
CA ALA A 101 -7.49 5.18 8.17
C ALA A 101 -7.96 4.94 6.71
N ASN A 102 -8.09 6.00 5.92
CA ASN A 102 -8.48 5.90 4.51
C ASN A 102 -7.32 5.47 3.61
N LEU A 103 -6.10 5.95 3.90
CA LEU A 103 -4.88 5.47 3.25
C LEU A 103 -4.66 3.99 3.58
N SER A 104 -4.80 3.60 4.86
CA SER A 104 -4.69 2.22 5.32
C SER A 104 -5.67 1.28 4.62
N ALA A 105 -6.93 1.69 4.41
CA ALA A 105 -7.90 0.84 3.69
C ALA A 105 -7.51 0.59 2.22
N LEU A 106 -7.09 1.64 1.51
CA LEU A 106 -6.63 1.52 0.12
C LEU A 106 -5.30 0.77 0.01
N GLU A 107 -4.37 1.02 0.94
CA GLU A 107 -3.10 0.30 1.06
C GLU A 107 -3.33 -1.17 1.36
N ASN A 108 -4.24 -1.50 2.29
CA ASN A 108 -4.62 -2.87 2.60
C ASN A 108 -5.27 -3.56 1.39
N GLN A 109 -6.08 -2.85 0.61
CA GLN A 109 -6.64 -3.40 -0.64
C GLN A 109 -5.52 -3.68 -1.67
N LEU A 110 -4.58 -2.75 -1.85
CA LEU A 110 -3.44 -2.93 -2.74
C LEU A 110 -2.56 -4.12 -2.28
N LYS A 111 -2.31 -4.23 -0.97
CA LYS A 111 -1.61 -5.37 -0.36
C LYS A 111 -2.33 -6.67 -0.66
N GLN A 112 -3.63 -6.73 -0.42
CA GLN A 112 -4.42 -7.95 -0.60
C GLN A 112 -4.42 -8.43 -2.07
N SER A 113 -4.65 -7.52 -3.02
CA SER A 113 -4.57 -7.87 -4.45
C SER A 113 -3.16 -8.33 -4.84
N SER A 114 -2.13 -7.67 -4.32
CA SER A 114 -0.75 -8.02 -4.62
C SER A 114 -0.34 -9.37 -4.03
N TYR A 115 -0.82 -9.71 -2.84
CA TYR A 115 -0.61 -11.03 -2.23
C TYR A 115 -1.32 -12.14 -2.99
N GLN A 116 -2.56 -11.91 -3.44
CA GLN A 116 -3.26 -12.87 -4.30
C GLN A 116 -2.47 -13.15 -5.58
N GLN A 117 -1.96 -12.08 -6.21
CA GLN A 117 -1.14 -12.20 -7.40
C GLN A 117 0.20 -12.91 -7.11
N LEU A 118 0.85 -12.62 -5.98
CA LEU A 118 2.06 -13.31 -5.55
C LEU A 118 1.81 -14.81 -5.34
N GLN A 119 0.73 -15.17 -4.65
CA GLN A 119 0.34 -16.56 -4.42
C GLN A 119 0.11 -17.31 -5.73
N TYR A 120 -0.56 -16.68 -6.70
CA TYR A 120 -0.74 -17.25 -8.03
C TYR A 120 0.60 -17.47 -8.74
N LEU A 121 1.50 -16.47 -8.73
CA LEU A 121 2.82 -16.57 -9.35
C LEU A 121 3.68 -17.68 -8.71
N LEU A 122 3.62 -17.82 -7.38
CA LEU A 122 4.32 -18.87 -6.65
C LEU A 122 3.75 -20.27 -6.95
N LYS A 123 2.43 -20.40 -7.11
CA LYS A 123 1.80 -21.66 -7.54
C LYS A 123 2.22 -22.04 -8.96
N SER A 124 2.30 -21.07 -9.86
CA SER A 124 2.75 -21.28 -11.24
C SER A 124 4.28 -21.33 -11.39
N GLN A 125 5.04 -21.34 -10.29
CA GLN A 125 6.51 -21.33 -10.27
C GLN A 125 7.15 -20.20 -11.12
N ARG A 126 6.44 -19.09 -11.32
CA ARG A 126 6.93 -17.92 -12.06
C ARG A 126 7.74 -16.99 -11.17
N PHE A 127 8.85 -17.51 -10.64
CA PHE A 127 9.68 -16.81 -9.66
C PHE A 127 10.21 -15.43 -10.10
N PRO A 128 10.67 -15.22 -11.35
CA PRO A 128 11.15 -13.89 -11.75
C PRO A 128 10.10 -12.79 -11.60
N ARG A 129 8.84 -13.11 -11.97
CA ARG A 129 7.71 -12.19 -11.80
C ARG A 129 7.32 -12.03 -10.32
N ALA A 130 7.39 -13.11 -9.55
CA ALA A 130 7.12 -13.07 -8.11
C ALA A 130 8.11 -12.15 -7.37
N ILE A 131 9.40 -12.24 -7.69
CA ILE A 131 10.47 -11.40 -7.11
C ILE A 131 10.22 -9.93 -7.45
N ALA A 132 10.01 -9.61 -8.72
CA ALA A 132 9.77 -8.23 -9.14
C ALA A 132 8.55 -7.62 -8.43
N LEU A 133 7.48 -8.41 -8.27
CA LEU A 133 6.28 -7.97 -7.58
C LEU A 133 6.54 -7.72 -6.09
N ILE A 134 7.19 -8.65 -5.39
CA ILE A 134 7.42 -8.50 -3.94
C ILE A 134 8.50 -7.46 -3.62
N GLU A 135 9.53 -7.29 -4.46
CA GLU A 135 10.50 -6.21 -4.30
C GLU A 135 9.84 -4.84 -4.55
N GLY A 136 8.94 -4.74 -5.54
CA GLY A 136 8.15 -3.53 -5.77
C GLY A 136 7.20 -3.20 -4.61
N LEU A 137 6.66 -4.22 -3.92
CA LEU A 137 5.88 -4.01 -2.69
C LEU A 137 6.75 -3.59 -1.51
N ALA A 138 7.91 -4.22 -1.32
CA ALA A 138 8.83 -3.91 -0.22
C ALA A 138 9.37 -2.47 -0.31
N GLN A 139 9.54 -1.92 -1.53
CA GLN A 139 9.92 -0.51 -1.71
C GLN A 139 8.82 0.46 -1.28
N ARG A 140 7.55 0.11 -1.51
CA ARG A 140 6.39 0.95 -1.16
C ARG A 140 6.02 0.83 0.31
N LEU A 141 6.17 -0.35 0.89
CA LEU A 141 5.77 -0.69 2.25
C LEU A 141 6.94 -1.31 3.05
N PRO A 142 8.05 -0.57 3.26
CA PRO A 142 9.26 -1.12 3.87
C PRO A 142 9.12 -1.43 5.37
N GLN A 143 8.14 -0.81 6.04
CA GLN A 143 7.88 -1.00 7.47
C GLN A 143 6.87 -2.11 7.76
N ASP A 144 6.31 -2.74 6.72
CA ASP A 144 5.26 -3.72 6.88
C ASP A 144 5.81 -5.13 7.14
N PRO A 145 5.45 -5.77 8.27
CA PRO A 145 5.98 -7.08 8.62
C PRO A 145 5.49 -8.19 7.68
N GLU A 146 4.28 -8.08 7.13
CA GLU A 146 3.75 -9.10 6.22
C GLU A 146 4.50 -9.07 4.88
N VAL A 147 4.79 -7.87 4.35
CA VAL A 147 5.55 -7.75 3.09
C VAL A 147 6.93 -8.36 3.25
N ARG A 148 7.58 -8.10 4.39
CA ARG A 148 8.87 -8.68 4.77
C ARG A 148 8.80 -10.22 4.87
N GLN A 149 7.75 -10.75 5.50
CA GLN A 149 7.50 -12.19 5.60
C GLN A 149 7.27 -12.82 4.22
N TRP A 150 6.41 -12.24 3.39
CA TRP A 150 6.14 -12.71 2.02
C TRP A 150 7.37 -12.65 1.13
N GLN A 151 8.22 -11.64 1.30
CA GLN A 151 9.51 -11.54 0.62
C GLN A 151 10.43 -12.69 1.04
N ALA A 152 10.51 -12.99 2.33
CA ALA A 152 11.32 -14.10 2.85
C ALA A 152 10.80 -15.46 2.34
N ILE A 153 9.49 -15.70 2.36
CA ILE A 153 8.84 -16.90 1.82
C ILE A 153 9.12 -17.04 0.32
N THR A 154 9.09 -15.94 -0.43
CA THR A 154 9.37 -15.95 -1.88
C THR A 154 10.80 -16.40 -2.17
N TYR A 155 11.78 -15.88 -1.42
CA TYR A 155 13.17 -16.32 -1.53
C TYR A 155 13.37 -17.77 -1.08
N GLN A 156 12.68 -18.22 -0.04
CA GLN A 156 12.74 -19.60 0.43
C GLN A 156 12.19 -20.58 -0.61
N ARG A 157 11.00 -20.32 -1.18
CA ARG A 157 10.43 -21.13 -2.27
C ARG A 157 11.32 -21.15 -3.51
N LEU A 158 11.90 -20.01 -3.88
CA LEU A 158 12.86 -19.95 -4.98
C LEU A 158 14.11 -20.79 -4.67
N GLY A 159 14.62 -20.70 -3.45
CA GLY A 159 15.73 -21.52 -2.97
C GLY A 159 15.44 -23.00 -3.18
N ARG A 160 14.30 -23.49 -2.69
CA ARG A 160 13.85 -24.88 -2.87
C ARG A 160 13.74 -25.28 -4.34
N TYR A 161 13.17 -24.43 -5.17
CA TYR A 161 13.09 -24.67 -6.61
C TYR A 161 14.48 -24.81 -7.25
N LEU A 162 15.43 -23.95 -6.87
CA LEU A 162 16.80 -24.01 -7.34
C LEU A 162 17.55 -25.27 -6.88
N VAL A 163 17.26 -25.78 -5.67
CA VAL A 163 17.77 -27.08 -5.21
C VAL A 163 17.30 -28.19 -6.16
N SER A 164 16.02 -28.19 -6.53
CA SER A 164 15.48 -29.16 -7.50
C SER A 164 16.12 -29.03 -8.89
N GLN A 165 16.49 -27.81 -9.29
CA GLN A 165 17.20 -27.52 -10.54
C GLN A 165 18.72 -27.77 -10.47
N ARG A 166 19.23 -28.39 -9.39
CA ARG A 166 20.67 -28.62 -9.13
C ARG A 166 21.53 -27.34 -9.09
N GLN A 167 20.92 -26.16 -8.99
CA GLN A 167 21.62 -24.87 -8.89
C GLN A 167 21.90 -24.53 -7.41
N LEU A 168 22.70 -25.37 -6.76
CA LEU A 168 22.90 -25.36 -5.31
C LEU A 168 23.51 -24.04 -4.81
N ASP A 169 24.48 -23.48 -5.51
CA ASP A 169 25.11 -22.20 -5.11
C ASP A 169 24.11 -21.05 -5.07
N LYS A 170 23.28 -20.94 -6.11
CA LYS A 170 22.23 -19.91 -6.17
C LYS A 170 21.18 -20.16 -5.10
N ALA A 171 20.80 -21.42 -4.87
CA ALA A 171 19.85 -21.78 -3.81
C ALA A 171 20.34 -21.26 -2.46
N ARG A 172 21.62 -21.48 -2.11
CA ARG A 172 22.20 -21.00 -0.84
C ARG A 172 22.14 -19.49 -0.71
N ILE A 173 22.40 -18.74 -1.78
CA ILE A 173 22.34 -17.27 -1.77
C ILE A 173 20.92 -16.80 -1.43
N TYR A 174 19.90 -17.34 -2.10
CA TYR A 174 18.50 -16.93 -1.86
C TYR A 174 17.99 -17.38 -0.49
N LEU A 175 18.36 -18.58 -0.02
CA LEU A 175 18.02 -19.05 1.32
C LEU A 175 18.64 -18.15 2.40
N LYS A 176 19.90 -17.74 2.25
CA LYS A 176 20.52 -16.73 3.14
C LYS A 176 19.79 -15.38 3.05
N LYS A 177 19.38 -14.96 1.85
CA LYS A 177 18.60 -13.72 1.67
C LYS A 177 17.25 -13.80 2.40
N ALA A 178 16.58 -14.95 2.40
CA ALA A 178 15.35 -15.18 3.14
C ALA A 178 15.52 -14.93 4.66
N LEU A 179 16.56 -15.52 5.26
CA LEU A 179 16.86 -15.36 6.69
C LEU A 179 17.20 -13.91 7.07
N ARG A 180 17.95 -13.21 6.21
CA ARG A 180 18.26 -11.78 6.42
C ARG A 180 17.01 -10.91 6.31
N THR A 181 16.09 -11.32 5.43
CA THR A 181 14.85 -10.61 5.22
C THR A 181 14.03 -10.71 6.49
N ASP A 182 13.76 -11.88 7.06
CA ASP A 182 12.94 -12.02 8.28
C ASP A 182 13.65 -12.81 9.40
N PRO A 183 14.49 -12.14 10.22
CA PRO A 183 15.31 -12.81 11.25
C PRO A 183 14.52 -13.18 12.51
N HIS A 184 13.33 -12.63 12.73
CA HIS A 184 12.55 -12.91 13.94
C HIS A 184 11.63 -14.14 13.81
N ASN A 185 11.50 -14.68 12.60
CA ASN A 185 10.61 -15.79 12.30
C ASN A 185 11.31 -17.14 12.46
N ARG A 186 11.08 -17.79 13.60
CA ARG A 186 11.64 -19.10 13.93
C ARG A 186 11.17 -20.20 12.97
N SER A 187 9.92 -20.15 12.50
CA SER A 187 9.38 -21.15 11.59
C SER A 187 10.07 -21.11 10.23
N LEU A 188 10.27 -19.90 9.67
CA LEU A 188 11.03 -19.72 8.45
C LEU A 188 12.47 -20.25 8.61
N TRP A 189 13.08 -19.97 9.76
CA TRP A 189 14.44 -20.42 10.05
C TRP A 189 14.55 -21.95 10.02
N ALA A 190 13.61 -22.64 10.66
CA ALA A 190 13.56 -24.11 10.65
C ALA A 190 13.38 -24.68 9.23
N GLU A 191 12.51 -24.07 8.41
CA GLU A 191 12.31 -24.52 7.02
C GLU A 191 13.57 -24.31 6.16
N VAL A 192 14.20 -23.14 6.26
CA VAL A 192 15.41 -22.82 5.51
C VAL A 192 16.57 -23.72 5.93
N GLU A 193 16.71 -24.00 7.22
CA GLU A 193 17.71 -24.93 7.75
C GLU A 193 17.52 -26.34 7.17
N GLN A 194 16.28 -26.82 7.08
CA GLN A 194 15.97 -28.09 6.43
C GLN A 194 16.33 -28.07 4.94
N ASP A 195 16.10 -26.94 4.26
CA ASP A 195 16.47 -26.77 2.85
C ASP A 195 17.99 -26.77 2.65
N PHE A 196 18.77 -26.21 3.59
CA PHE A 196 20.24 -26.32 3.57
C PHE A 196 20.71 -27.76 3.74
N ARG A 197 20.16 -28.52 4.69
CA ARG A 197 20.51 -29.93 4.86
C ARG A 197 20.21 -30.75 3.60
N ARG A 198 19.11 -30.44 2.91
CA ARG A 198 18.77 -31.07 1.63
C ARG A 198 19.82 -30.76 0.56
N ILE A 199 20.37 -29.55 0.54
CA ILE A 199 21.47 -29.19 -0.37
C ILE A 199 22.71 -30.04 -0.07
N GLU A 200 23.05 -30.24 1.20
CA GLU A 200 24.21 -31.04 1.62
C GLU A 200 24.05 -32.53 1.31
N GLN A 201 22.83 -33.07 1.38
CA GLN A 201 22.55 -34.47 1.00
C GLN A 201 22.65 -34.76 -0.50
N VAL A 202 22.60 -33.73 -1.33
CA VAL A 202 22.69 -33.85 -2.80
C VAL A 202 24.14 -33.76 -3.28
N TYR A 203 25.05 -33.33 -2.40
CA TYR A 203 26.49 -33.23 -2.64
C TYR A 203 27.19 -34.56 -2.29
#